data_AF-A0A4Y4C104-F1
#
_entry.id   AF-A0A4Y4C104-F1
#
_cell.length_a   1.000
_cell.length_b   1.000
_cell.length_c   1.000
_cell.angle_alpha   90.00
_cell.angle_beta   90.00
_cell.angle_gamma   90.00
#
_symmetry.space_group_name_H-M   'P 1'
#
loop_
_entity.id
_entity.type
_entity.pdbx_description
1 polymer ?
#
loop_
_entity_poly.entity_id
_entity_poly.type
_entity_poly.pdbx_seq_one_letter_code
_entity_poly.pdbx_strand_id
1 'polypeptide(L)'
;MRNHLLGGVAAASMAGVLALAACSSSHDSASASAETTAASATDDGDLVNVPTADDALAANTGASSVDDSDWSEDDAVDYDGGTITEAGVYRISGDVTETVTVEAADDARVVLILDNATVSSSDGPAINVVSADDVAISLTGESTVSDTDAYAGDADADAAIYADADLTITGDGTLNVEGNGADGITSTDDLVVASGPLNVTAADDGLRGKDALVIEGGTVTVESGGDALKSDQDEDASTGYVNISGGTVKLTTTAGDGIDAATDAVITGGDLDISAGGGAAAGKDTSEEAKSTKGIKGGVYVIVDGGTVDVDSGDDAVHAKGGIRMSSGDLTLATGDDGVHAEVAVILDGADVTVTGSEEGIEGGLITVSDGLVDVTSSDDGVNASGSTTTEDGIAAIAESDSEQTDESTDGSVEVPDQSEMPTMPEGMADGDMPAMPEGGPTRGGGMSGGMGGEESTGEQLTVTGGTLVVDAGGDGLDSNGDATVSGGTVTVYGPTKDGNGALDVGGELTVTGGELTAIGSSGMAVSPDNTDGQGWVSANIDGSAGDTITVKDSTGAEIASFTSEKDFANVVFASEDITIGETYTVTVGDTETEVTAGEAAAGGMGGGMGGAMGGSMAG
;
A
#
# COMPACT_ATOMS: atom_id res chain seq x y z
N MET A 1 66.47 -0.39 27.60
CA MET A 1 67.86 -0.88 27.41
C MET A 1 67.82 -2.16 26.60
N ARG A 2 68.60 -2.21 25.50
CA ARG A 2 68.90 -3.37 24.61
C ARG A 2 67.72 -3.93 23.81
N ASN A 3 67.52 -3.68 22.51
CA ASN A 3 68.39 -3.54 21.33
C ASN A 3 68.97 -4.88 20.81
N HIS A 4 68.48 -5.30 19.63
CA HIS A 4 69.16 -6.10 18.59
C HIS A 4 68.40 -5.84 17.26
N LEU A 5 68.86 -4.94 16.39
CA LEU A 5 69.89 -5.01 15.33
C LEU A 5 69.66 -6.00 14.16
N LEU A 6 69.28 -5.38 13.02
CA LEU A 6 69.87 -5.42 11.67
C LEU A 6 69.82 -6.69 10.79
N GLY A 7 69.42 -6.47 9.53
CA GLY A 7 70.10 -7.08 8.36
C GLY A 7 69.22 -7.26 7.11
N GLY A 8 69.19 -6.26 6.22
CA GLY A 8 68.63 -6.41 4.87
C GLY A 8 69.67 -6.89 3.83
N VAL A 9 69.20 -7.45 2.72
CA VAL A 9 69.91 -7.55 1.42
C VAL A 9 68.88 -7.46 0.29
N ALA A 10 69.24 -6.72 -0.77
CA ALA A 10 68.43 -6.32 -1.92
C ALA A 10 68.80 -7.09 -3.22
N ALA A 11 68.10 -6.70 -4.31
CA ALA A 11 68.29 -6.96 -5.75
C ALA A 11 67.43 -8.12 -6.32
N ALA A 12 66.78 -8.03 -7.50
CA ALA A 12 67.15 -7.28 -8.70
C ALA A 12 65.96 -6.90 -9.61
N SER A 13 66.24 -5.91 -10.45
CA SER A 13 65.48 -5.21 -11.50
C SER A 13 65.08 -6.03 -12.74
N MET A 14 64.01 -5.64 -13.43
CA MET A 14 64.07 -5.38 -14.88
C MET A 14 62.96 -4.43 -15.35
N ALA A 15 63.39 -3.34 -15.98
CA ALA A 15 62.57 -2.36 -16.68
C ALA A 15 62.44 -2.75 -18.16
N GLY A 16 61.25 -2.56 -18.73
CA GLY A 16 61.01 -2.56 -20.17
C GLY A 16 60.20 -1.32 -20.54
N VAL A 17 60.89 -0.30 -21.07
CA VAL A 17 60.30 0.91 -21.65
C VAL A 17 60.15 0.68 -23.16
N LEU A 18 58.97 0.95 -23.71
CA LEU A 18 58.78 1.34 -25.11
C LEU A 18 57.81 2.52 -25.14
N ALA A 19 58.18 3.58 -25.86
CA ALA A 19 57.54 4.89 -25.85
C ALA A 19 56.96 5.27 -27.21
N LEU A 20 56.04 6.25 -27.13
CA LEU A 20 55.57 7.24 -28.12
C LEU A 20 54.20 7.03 -28.81
N ALA A 21 53.21 7.70 -28.20
CA ALA A 21 52.47 8.88 -28.71
C ALA A 21 51.34 8.72 -29.73
N ALA A 22 50.11 9.02 -29.27
CA ALA A 22 49.18 9.93 -29.94
C ALA A 22 48.18 10.50 -28.91
N CYS A 23 47.92 11.80 -29.00
CA CYS A 23 47.15 12.63 -28.06
C CYS A 23 45.63 12.53 -28.27
N SER A 24 44.84 12.72 -27.21
CA SER A 24 43.84 13.80 -27.12
C SER A 24 43.23 13.91 -25.71
N SER A 25 43.46 15.09 -25.11
CA SER A 25 42.77 15.79 -24.02
C SER A 25 42.00 15.02 -22.94
N SER A 26 42.63 14.87 -21.77
CA SER A 26 41.98 14.90 -20.46
C SER A 26 42.53 16.10 -19.67
N HIS A 27 41.63 16.91 -19.11
CA HIS A 27 41.93 17.92 -18.10
C HIS A 27 41.24 17.46 -16.82
N ASP A 28 42.04 17.30 -15.77
CA ASP A 28 41.57 17.05 -14.42
C ASP A 28 41.79 18.31 -13.57
N SER A 29 40.77 18.60 -12.77
CA SER A 29 40.75 19.34 -11.51
C SER A 29 41.10 20.84 -11.48
N ALA A 30 40.03 21.64 -11.28
CA ALA A 30 40.06 22.78 -10.37
C ALA A 30 38.82 22.72 -9.47
N SER A 31 39.08 22.48 -8.18
CA SER A 31 38.14 22.58 -7.06
C SER A 31 37.48 23.97 -7.01
N ALA A 32 36.15 23.98 -6.92
CA ALA A 32 35.37 25.11 -6.44
C ALA A 32 34.34 24.57 -5.44
N SER A 33 34.55 24.94 -4.17
CA SER A 33 33.63 24.75 -3.06
C SER A 33 32.31 25.45 -3.38
N ALA A 34 31.23 24.67 -3.52
CA ALA A 34 29.88 25.21 -3.44
C ALA A 34 29.49 25.23 -1.95
N GLU A 35 29.12 26.41 -1.47
CA GLU A 35 28.47 26.60 -0.17
C GLU A 35 27.16 25.81 -0.18
N THR A 36 27.03 24.88 0.78
CA THR A 36 25.77 24.28 1.17
C THR A 36 24.93 25.34 1.86
N THR A 37 23.98 25.92 1.13
CA THR A 37 22.78 26.48 1.73
C THR A 37 21.88 25.32 2.13
N ALA A 38 21.67 25.17 3.43
CA ALA A 38 20.76 24.19 4.03
C ALA A 38 19.37 24.30 3.39
N ALA A 39 18.92 23.19 2.80
CA ALA A 39 17.50 22.95 2.53
C ALA A 39 16.83 22.53 3.84
N SER A 40 15.57 22.93 3.99
CA SER A 40 14.69 22.63 5.11
C SER A 40 13.89 21.37 4.78
N ALA A 41 13.69 20.51 5.78
CA ALA A 41 12.87 19.30 5.89
C ALA A 41 11.92 18.93 4.73
N THR A 42 12.21 17.81 4.06
CA THR A 42 11.41 16.58 3.79
C THR A 42 12.34 15.66 2.96
N ASP A 43 12.85 14.58 3.55
CA ASP A 43 13.66 13.58 2.82
C ASP A 43 12.72 12.47 2.31
N ASP A 44 11.64 12.87 1.61
CA ASP A 44 10.72 11.91 1.00
C ASP A 44 11.45 11.15 -0.11
N GLY A 45 11.39 9.82 -0.02
CA GLY A 45 12.06 8.92 -0.93
C GLY A 45 11.63 9.08 -2.39
N ASP A 46 12.29 8.35 -3.28
CA ASP A 46 11.90 8.26 -4.68
C ASP A 46 10.55 7.52 -4.81
N LEU A 47 9.43 8.24 -4.73
CA LEU A 47 8.08 7.65 -4.74
C LEU A 47 7.72 6.91 -6.04
N VAL A 48 8.44 7.16 -7.14
CA VAL A 48 8.23 6.44 -8.41
C VAL A 48 9.10 5.18 -8.51
N ASN A 49 10.06 5.01 -7.61
CA ASN A 49 10.91 3.83 -7.49
C ASN A 49 10.84 3.31 -6.06
N VAL A 50 9.71 2.69 -5.74
CA VAL A 50 9.41 2.12 -4.41
C VAL A 50 10.56 1.18 -3.99
N PRO A 51 11.15 1.38 -2.79
CA PRO A 51 12.31 0.61 -2.35
C PRO A 51 11.98 -0.88 -2.15
N THR A 52 13.03 -1.70 -2.07
CA THR A 52 12.87 -3.09 -1.61
C THR A 52 12.67 -3.13 -0.10
N ALA A 53 12.16 -4.24 0.44
CA ALA A 53 12.04 -4.40 1.90
C ALA A 53 13.40 -4.24 2.61
N ASP A 54 14.46 -4.82 2.06
CA ASP A 54 15.82 -4.67 2.60
C ASP A 54 16.28 -3.20 2.63
N ASP A 55 15.99 -2.43 1.58
CA ASP A 55 16.38 -1.02 1.50
C ASP A 55 15.55 -0.14 2.45
N ALA A 56 14.24 -0.38 2.56
CA ALA A 56 13.36 0.34 3.47
C ALA A 56 13.73 0.07 4.93
N LEU A 57 13.91 -1.20 5.31
CA LEU A 57 14.36 -1.58 6.66
C LEU A 57 15.77 -1.06 6.99
N ALA A 58 16.63 -0.86 5.99
CA ALA A 58 17.94 -0.25 6.20
C ALA A 58 17.88 1.28 6.33
N ALA A 59 16.84 1.92 5.81
CA ALA A 59 16.57 3.35 5.97
C ALA A 59 15.91 3.64 7.33
N ASN A 60 15.09 2.71 7.82
CA ASN A 60 14.45 2.82 9.12
C ASN A 60 15.46 2.66 10.26
N THR A 61 15.26 3.43 11.32
CA THR A 61 16.02 3.25 12.57
C THR A 61 15.59 1.92 13.17
N GLY A 62 16.53 0.98 13.28
CA GLY A 62 16.22 -0.35 13.78
C GLY A 62 15.71 -0.30 15.22
N ALA A 63 14.57 -0.94 15.48
CA ALA A 63 13.93 -0.94 16.78
C ALA A 63 14.83 -1.55 17.87
N SER A 64 14.85 -0.92 19.04
CA SER A 64 15.48 -1.42 20.24
C SER A 64 14.70 -2.61 20.82
N SER A 65 15.41 -3.65 21.23
CA SER A 65 14.80 -4.81 21.89
C SER A 65 15.72 -5.47 22.92
N VAL A 66 15.10 -6.17 23.89
CA VAL A 66 15.79 -6.96 24.90
C VAL A 66 15.79 -8.44 24.51
N ASP A 67 16.95 -8.96 24.13
CA ASP A 67 17.12 -10.39 23.84
C ASP A 67 17.09 -11.23 25.13
N ASP A 68 16.39 -12.37 25.10
CA ASP A 68 16.29 -13.32 26.23
C ASP A 68 17.64 -13.84 26.74
N SER A 69 18.71 -13.74 25.94
CA SER A 69 20.07 -14.11 26.33
C SER A 69 20.84 -13.03 27.10
N ASP A 70 20.31 -11.80 27.17
CA ASP A 70 20.93 -10.68 27.87
C ASP A 70 20.59 -10.64 29.37
N TRP A 71 19.60 -11.41 29.82
CA TRP A 71 19.17 -11.48 31.21
C TRP A 71 19.00 -12.92 31.68
N SER A 72 18.73 -13.11 32.98
CA SER A 72 18.51 -14.45 33.55
C SER A 72 17.41 -14.46 34.58
N GLU A 73 16.51 -15.45 34.48
CA GLU A 73 15.48 -15.73 35.48
C GLU A 73 16.07 -16.00 36.87
N ASP A 74 17.30 -16.53 36.95
CA ASP A 74 18.00 -16.80 38.23
C ASP A 74 18.33 -15.51 39.00
N ASP A 75 18.38 -14.36 38.31
CA ASP A 75 18.62 -13.05 38.90
C ASP A 75 17.31 -12.38 39.38
N ALA A 76 16.15 -13.00 39.13
CA ALA A 76 14.86 -12.44 39.47
C ALA A 76 14.65 -12.28 40.98
N VAL A 77 14.18 -11.08 41.37
CA VAL A 77 13.66 -10.82 42.72
C VAL A 77 12.14 -10.72 42.68
N ASP A 78 11.46 -11.24 43.70
CA ASP A 78 10.00 -11.13 43.79
C ASP A 78 9.58 -9.66 43.95
N TYR A 79 8.57 -9.24 43.20
CA TYR A 79 7.94 -7.93 43.33
C TYR A 79 7.09 -7.88 44.61
N ASP A 80 7.52 -7.07 45.58
CA ASP A 80 6.89 -6.92 46.89
C ASP A 80 6.01 -5.65 46.99
N GLY A 81 5.66 -5.02 45.85
CA GLY A 81 4.89 -3.77 45.78
C GLY A 81 5.74 -2.50 45.75
N GLY A 82 5.14 -1.39 45.30
CA GLY A 82 5.78 -0.07 45.18
C GLY A 82 6.58 0.15 43.88
N THR A 83 7.29 1.28 43.79
CA THR A 83 8.02 1.66 42.57
C THR A 83 9.34 0.90 42.40
N ILE A 84 9.54 0.32 41.21
CA ILE A 84 10.82 -0.25 40.76
C ILE A 84 11.72 0.91 40.31
N THR A 85 12.88 1.07 40.95
CA THR A 85 13.77 2.26 40.75
C THR A 85 15.20 1.90 40.36
N GLU A 86 15.51 0.61 40.21
CA GLU A 86 16.83 0.12 39.85
C GLU A 86 16.71 -0.83 38.65
N ALA A 87 17.76 -0.90 37.83
CA ALA A 87 17.89 -1.93 36.79
C ALA A 87 17.86 -3.34 37.42
N GLY A 88 17.25 -4.30 36.74
CA GLY A 88 17.19 -5.68 37.24
C GLY A 88 16.03 -6.50 36.69
N VAL A 89 15.92 -7.72 37.20
CA VAL A 89 14.88 -8.69 36.84
C VAL A 89 13.91 -8.82 38.02
N TYR A 90 12.62 -8.61 37.78
CA TYR A 90 11.57 -8.58 38.78
C TYR A 90 10.47 -9.58 38.43
N ARG A 91 10.15 -10.50 39.33
CA ARG A 91 9.07 -11.47 39.15
C ARG A 91 7.79 -10.97 39.77
N ILE A 92 6.74 -10.89 38.96
CA ILE A 92 5.38 -10.55 39.37
C ILE A 92 4.54 -11.82 39.24
N SER A 93 3.82 -12.19 40.30
CA SER A 93 2.99 -13.41 40.32
C SER A 93 1.75 -13.23 41.20
N GLY A 94 0.69 -13.97 40.90
CA GLY A 94 -0.59 -13.85 41.61
C GLY A 94 -1.29 -12.52 41.35
N ASP A 95 -2.22 -12.15 42.25
CA ASP A 95 -3.04 -10.95 42.10
C ASP A 95 -2.32 -9.68 42.61
N VAL A 96 -2.12 -8.71 41.72
CA VAL A 96 -1.62 -7.35 42.02
C VAL A 96 -2.71 -6.35 41.61
N THR A 97 -3.29 -5.64 42.57
CA THR A 97 -4.42 -4.71 42.33
C THR A 97 -4.02 -3.24 42.47
N GLU A 98 -2.74 -2.96 42.29
CA GLU A 98 -2.14 -1.63 42.27
C GLU A 98 -1.32 -1.50 41.00
N THR A 99 -1.09 -0.27 40.52
CA THR A 99 -0.19 -0.05 39.39
C THR A 99 1.22 -0.51 39.73
N VAL A 100 1.80 -1.32 38.85
CA VAL A 100 3.23 -1.62 38.86
C VAL A 100 3.95 -0.47 38.17
N THR A 101 4.68 0.35 38.94
CA THR A 101 5.40 1.51 38.41
C THR A 101 6.89 1.24 38.28
N VAL A 102 7.46 1.51 37.11
CA VAL A 102 8.92 1.55 36.87
C VAL A 102 9.36 3.01 36.70
N GLU A 103 10.28 3.47 37.54
CA GLU A 103 10.89 4.80 37.50
C GLU A 103 12.39 4.62 37.78
N ALA A 104 13.07 3.97 36.84
CA ALA A 104 14.48 3.63 36.91
C ALA A 104 15.34 4.75 36.28
N ALA A 105 16.67 4.56 36.25
CA ALA A 105 17.53 5.51 35.55
C ALA A 105 17.33 5.39 34.03
N ASP A 106 17.53 6.49 33.29
CA ASP A 106 17.42 6.54 31.82
C ASP A 106 18.45 5.62 31.08
N ASP A 107 19.38 4.99 31.80
CA ASP A 107 20.31 3.98 31.28
C ASP A 107 20.05 2.56 31.85
N ALA A 108 18.89 2.36 32.49
CA ALA A 108 18.53 1.13 33.19
C ALA A 108 17.72 0.19 32.29
N ARG A 109 18.16 -1.06 32.23
CA ARG A 109 17.36 -2.17 31.72
C ARG A 109 16.54 -2.83 32.83
N VAL A 110 15.24 -2.96 32.64
CA VAL A 110 14.32 -3.60 33.59
C VAL A 110 13.58 -4.76 32.92
N VAL A 111 13.62 -5.95 33.50
CA VAL A 111 12.86 -7.11 33.01
C VAL A 111 11.76 -7.46 34.02
N LEU A 112 10.51 -7.43 33.59
CA LEU A 112 9.34 -7.86 34.35
C LEU A 112 8.94 -9.26 33.91
N ILE A 113 9.16 -10.26 34.77
CA ILE A 113 8.65 -11.62 34.53
C ILE A 113 7.22 -11.68 35.05
N LEU A 114 6.25 -11.84 34.15
CA LEU A 114 4.85 -12.10 34.52
C LEU A 114 4.63 -13.62 34.61
N ASP A 115 4.67 -14.14 35.83
CA ASP A 115 4.56 -15.56 36.14
C ASP A 115 3.20 -15.88 36.75
N ASN A 116 2.25 -16.29 35.90
CA ASN A 116 0.86 -16.54 36.29
C ASN A 116 0.26 -15.38 37.10
N ALA A 117 0.44 -14.15 36.60
CA ALA A 117 0.07 -12.91 37.29
C ALA A 117 -1.27 -12.37 36.80
N THR A 118 -2.00 -11.70 37.69
CA THR A 118 -3.13 -10.84 37.33
C THR A 118 -2.83 -9.46 37.88
N VAL A 119 -2.45 -8.54 37.00
CA VAL A 119 -2.14 -7.14 37.36
C VAL A 119 -3.31 -6.28 36.93
N SER A 120 -3.96 -5.60 37.87
CA SER A 120 -5.03 -4.66 37.53
C SER A 120 -4.93 -3.34 38.28
N SER A 121 -5.35 -2.27 37.61
CA SER A 121 -5.49 -0.94 38.20
C SER A 121 -6.87 -0.38 37.91
N SER A 122 -7.45 0.33 38.86
CA SER A 122 -8.70 1.07 38.67
C SER A 122 -8.48 2.58 38.51
N ASP A 123 -7.23 3.02 38.38
CA ASP A 123 -6.81 4.43 38.42
C ASP A 123 -5.59 4.63 37.51
N GLY A 124 -5.78 4.39 36.21
CA GLY A 124 -4.75 4.49 35.17
C GLY A 124 -4.18 3.14 34.73
N PRO A 125 -2.96 3.13 34.15
CA PRO A 125 -2.33 1.90 33.66
C PRO A 125 -2.11 0.89 34.77
N ALA A 126 -2.19 -0.40 34.42
CA ALA A 126 -1.86 -1.49 35.34
C ALA A 126 -0.34 -1.69 35.45
N ILE A 127 0.38 -1.51 34.34
CA ILE A 127 1.84 -1.40 34.30
C ILE A 127 2.17 -0.03 33.70
N ASN A 128 2.93 0.78 34.43
CA ASN A 128 3.33 2.13 34.01
C ASN A 128 4.86 2.29 34.12
N VAL A 129 5.55 2.33 32.99
CA VAL A 129 6.96 2.70 32.92
C VAL A 129 7.05 4.20 32.69
N VAL A 130 7.54 4.92 33.70
CA VAL A 130 7.74 6.37 33.69
C VAL A 130 9.15 6.73 33.21
N SER A 131 10.12 5.82 33.41
CA SER A 131 11.49 5.98 32.92
C SER A 131 12.27 4.67 33.03
N ALA A 132 12.99 4.33 31.95
CA ALA A 132 14.00 3.30 31.81
C ALA A 132 14.74 3.53 30.48
N ASP A 133 15.77 2.75 30.18
CA ASP A 133 16.35 2.65 28.83
C ASP A 133 15.54 1.60 28.06
N ASP A 134 15.68 0.32 28.45
CA ASP A 134 14.88 -0.78 27.92
C ASP A 134 14.00 -1.41 29.01
N VAL A 135 12.76 -1.76 28.65
CA VAL A 135 11.91 -2.63 29.45
C VAL A 135 11.52 -3.89 28.67
N ALA A 136 11.65 -5.05 29.32
CA ALA A 136 11.14 -6.31 28.78
C ALA A 136 10.04 -6.89 29.68
N ILE A 137 8.94 -7.34 29.09
CA ILE A 137 7.93 -8.16 29.75
C ILE A 137 8.12 -9.59 29.25
N SER A 138 8.62 -10.46 30.13
CA SER A 138 8.83 -11.87 29.84
C SER A 138 7.71 -12.72 30.44
N LEU A 139 7.11 -13.58 29.61
CA LEU A 139 5.88 -14.30 29.95
C LEU A 139 6.17 -15.74 30.40
N THR A 140 5.63 -16.10 31.57
CA THR A 140 5.63 -17.48 32.08
C THR A 140 4.21 -17.87 32.52
N GLY A 141 3.70 -18.98 32.00
CA GLY A 141 2.33 -19.41 32.29
C GLY A 141 1.28 -18.53 31.59
N GLU A 142 0.19 -18.19 32.26
CA GLU A 142 -0.86 -17.32 31.71
C GLU A 142 -1.03 -16.10 32.63
N SER A 143 -0.79 -14.91 32.09
CA SER A 143 -0.90 -13.65 32.81
C SER A 143 -1.96 -12.74 32.19
N THR A 144 -2.56 -11.88 33.02
CA THR A 144 -3.56 -10.88 32.60
C THR A 144 -3.16 -9.50 33.13
N VAL A 145 -3.27 -8.48 32.29
CA VAL A 145 -3.09 -7.07 32.64
C VAL A 145 -4.35 -6.30 32.24
N SER A 146 -4.94 -5.53 33.16
CA SER A 146 -6.24 -4.86 32.94
C SER A 146 -6.31 -3.52 33.66
N ASP A 147 -6.70 -2.46 32.97
CA ASP A 147 -6.65 -1.08 33.47
C ASP A 147 -8.02 -0.49 33.84
N THR A 148 -8.05 0.84 34.00
CA THR A 148 -9.26 1.61 34.27
C THR A 148 -10.22 1.64 33.08
N ASP A 149 -11.53 1.72 33.33
CA ASP A 149 -12.57 1.82 32.30
C ASP A 149 -12.51 3.11 31.46
N ALA A 150 -11.72 4.11 31.87
CA ALA A 150 -11.57 5.40 31.18
C ALA A 150 -10.37 6.19 31.72
N TYR A 151 -9.78 6.98 30.82
CA TYR A 151 -8.75 7.98 31.13
C TYR A 151 -9.30 9.41 31.11
N ALA A 152 -8.54 10.36 31.67
CA ALA A 152 -8.77 11.77 31.41
C ALA A 152 -8.37 12.07 29.96
N GLY A 153 -9.06 13.01 29.28
CA GLY A 153 -8.76 13.33 27.89
C GLY A 153 -7.39 13.99 27.66
N ASP A 154 -6.69 14.37 28.72
CA ASP A 154 -5.33 14.92 28.74
C ASP A 154 -4.33 13.98 29.44
N ALA A 155 -4.65 12.69 29.57
CA ALA A 155 -3.74 11.72 30.16
C ALA A 155 -2.63 11.37 29.17
N ASP A 156 -1.38 11.56 29.60
CA ASP A 156 -0.22 11.15 28.78
C ASP A 156 -0.07 9.61 28.73
N ALA A 157 -0.50 8.92 29.80
CA ALA A 157 -0.41 7.47 29.96
C ALA A 157 -1.80 6.84 30.00
N ASP A 158 -2.23 6.33 28.85
CA ASP A 158 -3.59 5.91 28.54
C ASP A 158 -3.70 4.48 27.97
N ALA A 159 -2.74 3.61 28.33
CA ALA A 159 -2.76 2.21 27.95
C ALA A 159 -2.77 1.27 29.16
N ALA A 160 -3.26 0.04 29.00
CA ALA A 160 -3.18 -0.94 30.09
C ALA A 160 -1.74 -1.30 30.49
N ILE A 161 -0.86 -1.36 29.49
CA ILE A 161 0.59 -1.34 29.64
C ILE A 161 1.09 -0.09 28.93
N TYR A 162 1.58 0.88 29.70
CA TYR A 162 2.17 2.10 29.16
C TYR A 162 3.67 2.14 29.47
N ALA A 163 4.48 2.50 28.49
CA ALA A 163 5.90 2.72 28.68
C ALA A 163 6.43 3.99 28.01
N ASP A 164 7.02 4.88 28.80
CA ASP A 164 7.88 5.97 28.34
C ASP A 164 9.34 5.46 28.19
N ALA A 165 9.51 4.42 27.37
CA ALA A 165 10.76 3.71 27.07
C ALA A 165 10.52 2.63 26.00
N ASP A 166 11.61 2.09 25.43
CA ASP A 166 11.58 0.90 24.57
C ASP A 166 10.98 -0.31 25.32
N LEU A 167 10.02 -0.98 24.70
CA LEU A 167 9.27 -2.09 25.29
C LEU A 167 9.37 -3.36 24.44
N THR A 168 9.86 -4.44 25.05
CA THR A 168 9.89 -5.78 24.44
C THR A 168 8.91 -6.73 25.13
N ILE A 169 8.06 -7.42 24.37
CA ILE A 169 7.24 -8.55 24.83
C ILE A 169 7.86 -9.86 24.36
N THR A 170 8.14 -10.77 25.30
CA THR A 170 8.88 -12.02 25.02
C THR A 170 8.42 -13.17 25.95
N GLY A 171 8.96 -14.36 25.74
CA GLY A 171 8.67 -15.56 26.53
C GLY A 171 7.67 -16.50 25.88
N ASP A 172 7.43 -17.64 26.53
CA ASP A 172 6.58 -18.73 26.03
C ASP A 172 5.18 -18.78 26.69
N GLY A 173 4.97 -17.99 27.73
CA GLY A 173 3.67 -17.82 28.38
C GLY A 173 2.71 -16.93 27.57
N THR A 174 1.43 -17.00 27.90
CA THR A 174 0.37 -16.17 27.32
C THR A 174 0.20 -14.87 28.11
N LEU A 175 0.12 -13.74 27.41
CA LEU A 175 -0.33 -12.46 27.95
C LEU A 175 -1.72 -12.13 27.42
N ASN A 176 -2.64 -11.81 28.32
CA ASN A 176 -3.93 -11.23 27.99
C ASN A 176 -3.95 -9.78 28.48
N VAL A 177 -4.23 -8.82 27.61
CA VAL A 177 -4.29 -7.39 27.93
C VAL A 177 -5.70 -6.87 27.68
N GLU A 178 -6.25 -6.19 28.66
CA GLU A 178 -7.55 -5.52 28.61
C GLU A 178 -7.31 -4.00 28.77
N GLY A 179 -7.19 -3.28 27.65
CA GLY A 179 -7.18 -1.82 27.56
C GLY A 179 -8.61 -1.30 27.56
N ASN A 180 -9.21 -1.19 28.74
CA ASN A 180 -10.63 -0.84 28.88
C ASN A 180 -10.89 0.65 28.61
N GLY A 181 -9.93 1.50 28.94
CA GLY A 181 -10.08 2.95 28.88
C GLY A 181 -9.68 3.59 27.55
N ALA A 182 -8.64 3.06 26.92
CA ALA A 182 -8.11 3.49 25.61
C ALA A 182 -7.23 2.36 25.03
N ASP A 183 -5.90 2.54 24.97
CA ASP A 183 -5.00 1.63 24.28
C ASP A 183 -4.74 0.33 25.07
N GLY A 184 -4.38 -0.73 24.35
CA GLY A 184 -3.93 -1.98 24.96
C GLY A 184 -2.51 -1.87 25.52
N ILE A 185 -1.53 -1.74 24.62
CA ILE A 185 -0.11 -1.60 24.95
C ILE A 185 0.46 -0.42 24.16
N THR A 186 1.07 0.53 24.87
CA THR A 186 1.71 1.70 24.26
C THR A 186 3.14 1.84 24.76
N SER A 187 4.09 1.97 23.83
CA SER A 187 5.41 2.56 24.07
C SER A 187 5.49 3.92 23.37
N THR A 188 6.07 4.91 24.03
CA THR A 188 6.37 6.21 23.42
C THR A 188 7.60 6.19 22.49
N ASP A 189 8.36 5.10 22.51
CA ASP A 189 9.49 4.80 21.64
C ASP A 189 9.16 3.51 20.84
N ASP A 190 10.02 2.48 20.89
CA ASP A 190 9.83 1.23 20.17
C ASP A 190 9.00 0.19 20.95
N LEU A 191 8.08 -0.51 20.26
CA LEU A 191 7.40 -1.69 20.76
C LEU A 191 7.77 -2.92 19.93
N VAL A 192 8.39 -3.92 20.55
CA VAL A 192 8.80 -5.17 19.90
C VAL A 192 8.09 -6.37 20.52
N VAL A 193 7.35 -7.12 19.70
CA VAL A 193 6.80 -8.44 20.04
C VAL A 193 7.72 -9.51 19.47
N ALA A 194 8.61 -10.02 20.32
CA ALA A 194 9.59 -11.03 19.93
C ALA A 194 8.98 -12.43 19.85
N SER A 195 8.16 -12.81 20.85
CA SER A 195 7.53 -14.13 20.91
C SER A 195 6.33 -14.21 21.87
N GLY A 196 5.71 -15.39 21.92
CA GLY A 196 4.66 -15.72 22.88
C GLY A 196 3.24 -15.49 22.34
N PRO A 197 2.21 -16.11 22.94
CA PRO A 197 0.83 -15.74 22.68
C PRO A 197 0.48 -14.41 23.36
N LEU A 198 0.08 -13.42 22.58
CA LEU A 198 -0.36 -12.10 23.02
C LEU A 198 -1.79 -11.86 22.56
N ASN A 199 -2.72 -11.75 23.51
CA ASN A 199 -4.11 -11.41 23.23
C ASN A 199 -4.41 -10.02 23.80
N VAL A 200 -4.83 -9.09 22.97
CA VAL A 200 -5.15 -7.71 23.37
C VAL A 200 -6.57 -7.38 22.98
N THR A 201 -7.33 -6.84 23.93
CA THR A 201 -8.60 -6.16 23.67
C THR A 201 -8.46 -4.72 24.14
N ALA A 202 -8.70 -3.76 23.23
CA ALA A 202 -8.53 -2.33 23.50
C ALA A 202 -9.78 -1.52 23.10
N ALA A 203 -10.04 -0.43 23.82
CA ALA A 203 -11.14 0.49 23.55
C ALA A 203 -10.80 1.48 22.44
N ASP A 204 -9.53 1.84 22.29
CA ASP A 204 -8.98 2.57 21.14
C ASP A 204 -7.96 1.67 20.43
N ASP A 205 -6.65 1.97 20.48
CA ASP A 205 -5.66 1.24 19.69
C ASP A 205 -5.16 -0.02 20.40
N GLY A 206 -4.86 -1.06 19.63
CA GLY A 206 -4.40 -2.34 20.18
C GLY A 206 -2.97 -2.29 20.70
N LEU A 207 -2.02 -2.25 19.76
CA LEU A 207 -0.59 -2.12 20.02
C LEU A 207 -0.08 -0.84 19.38
N ARG A 208 0.63 -0.01 20.15
CA ARG A 208 1.25 1.21 19.67
C ARG A 208 2.70 1.30 20.09
N GLY A 209 3.59 1.39 19.11
CA GLY A 209 4.98 1.80 19.32
C GLY A 209 5.18 3.05 18.48
N LYS A 210 5.35 4.20 19.13
CA LYS A 210 5.33 5.49 18.43
C LYS A 210 6.45 5.59 17.39
N ASP A 211 7.68 5.22 17.77
CA ASP A 211 8.84 5.26 16.88
C ASP A 211 8.90 4.03 15.97
N ALA A 212 8.55 2.85 16.49
CA ALA A 212 8.37 1.64 15.70
C ALA A 212 7.49 0.62 16.40
N LEU A 213 6.77 -0.18 15.61
CA LEU A 213 6.10 -1.38 16.08
C LEU A 213 6.59 -2.60 15.28
N VAL A 214 7.29 -3.52 15.95
CA VAL A 214 7.90 -4.68 15.32
C VAL A 214 7.33 -5.98 15.86
N ILE A 215 6.87 -6.86 14.96
CA ILE A 215 6.48 -8.24 15.28
C ILE A 215 7.48 -9.19 14.62
N GLU A 216 8.31 -9.83 15.44
CA GLU A 216 9.27 -10.84 14.99
C GLU A 216 8.66 -12.24 14.97
N GLY A 217 7.70 -12.51 15.85
CA GLY A 217 7.09 -13.82 16.00
C GLY A 217 5.99 -13.88 17.05
N GLY A 218 5.58 -15.11 17.40
CA GLY A 218 4.51 -15.36 18.36
C GLY A 218 3.13 -15.56 17.71
N THR A 219 2.10 -15.61 18.57
CA THR A 219 0.70 -15.60 18.13
C THR A 219 0.08 -14.34 18.70
N VAL A 220 -0.15 -13.35 17.85
CA VAL A 220 -0.68 -12.04 18.23
C VAL A 220 -2.14 -11.96 17.81
N THR A 221 -3.04 -11.66 18.74
CA THR A 221 -4.46 -11.45 18.47
C THR A 221 -4.89 -10.13 19.09
N VAL A 222 -5.38 -9.22 18.27
CA VAL A 222 -5.78 -7.87 18.68
C VAL A 222 -7.21 -7.61 18.26
N GLU A 223 -8.04 -7.20 19.21
CA GLU A 223 -9.38 -6.67 19.01
C GLU A 223 -9.43 -5.22 19.51
N SER A 224 -9.64 -4.25 18.62
CA SER A 224 -9.52 -2.82 18.93
C SER A 224 -10.74 -2.00 18.50
N GLY A 225 -10.95 -0.87 19.20
CA GLY A 225 -11.93 0.14 18.83
C GLY A 225 -11.41 1.13 17.79
N GLY A 226 -10.09 1.38 17.80
CA GLY A 226 -9.30 2.07 16.80
C GLY A 226 -8.37 1.10 16.08
N ASP A 227 -7.16 1.55 15.79
CA ASP A 227 -6.20 0.82 14.96
C ASP A 227 -5.69 -0.41 15.70
N ALA A 228 -5.53 -1.55 15.02
CA ALA A 228 -5.03 -2.74 15.72
C ALA A 228 -3.53 -2.62 15.99
N LEU A 229 -2.76 -2.20 14.99
CA LEU A 229 -1.32 -1.92 15.08
C LEU A 229 -1.07 -0.48 14.63
N LYS A 230 -0.38 0.31 15.47
CA LYS A 230 -0.10 1.72 15.20
C LYS A 230 1.36 2.09 15.44
N SER A 231 1.91 2.89 14.55
CA SER A 231 3.15 3.64 14.76
C SER A 231 2.99 5.01 14.14
N ASP A 232 3.15 6.07 14.94
CA ASP A 232 2.61 7.39 14.61
C ASP A 232 3.57 8.56 14.80
N GLN A 233 4.88 8.31 14.80
CA GLN A 233 5.90 9.35 14.73
C GLN A 233 6.17 9.78 13.29
N ASP A 234 5.88 11.05 13.01
CA ASP A 234 5.97 11.65 11.68
C ASP A 234 7.04 12.76 11.57
N GLU A 235 7.70 13.10 12.69
CA GLU A 235 8.74 14.14 12.72
C GLU A 235 10.09 13.66 12.13
N ASP A 236 10.32 12.34 12.12
CA ASP A 236 11.52 11.70 11.57
C ASP A 236 11.12 10.56 10.62
N ALA A 237 11.54 10.66 9.36
CA ALA A 237 11.21 9.71 8.31
C ALA A 237 11.82 8.30 8.52
N SER A 238 12.71 8.12 9.49
CA SER A 238 13.28 6.81 9.86
C SER A 238 12.52 6.10 10.98
N THR A 239 11.47 6.72 11.51
CA THR A 239 10.58 6.21 12.57
C THR A 239 9.13 6.22 12.09
N GLY A 240 8.16 5.84 12.93
CA GLY A 240 6.74 5.76 12.58
C GLY A 240 6.37 4.55 11.74
N TYR A 241 7.17 3.48 11.77
CA TYR A 241 6.99 2.30 10.91
C TYR A 241 6.45 1.10 11.67
N VAL A 242 5.73 0.24 10.94
CA VAL A 242 5.31 -1.09 11.40
C VAL A 242 6.07 -2.14 10.59
N ASN A 243 6.73 -3.08 11.27
CA ASN A 243 7.44 -4.19 10.63
C ASN A 243 6.95 -5.55 11.14
N ILE A 244 6.55 -6.43 10.24
CA ILE A 244 6.15 -7.81 10.55
C ILE A 244 7.05 -8.78 9.77
N SER A 245 7.90 -9.48 10.51
CA SER A 245 8.85 -10.44 9.93
C SER A 245 8.47 -11.90 10.19
N GLY A 246 7.50 -12.15 11.08
CA GLY A 246 7.03 -13.50 11.41
C GLY A 246 5.83 -13.52 12.34
N GLY A 247 5.45 -14.74 12.75
CA GLY A 247 4.33 -14.99 13.66
C GLY A 247 3.00 -15.31 12.97
N THR A 248 1.97 -15.58 13.78
CA THR A 248 0.57 -15.63 13.35
C THR A 248 -0.12 -14.43 13.97
N VAL A 249 -0.59 -13.51 13.13
CA VAL A 249 -1.10 -12.20 13.55
C VAL A 249 -2.55 -12.08 13.11
N LYS A 250 -3.45 -11.91 14.07
CA LYS A 250 -4.87 -11.69 13.82
C LYS A 250 -5.29 -10.33 14.34
N LEU A 251 -5.81 -9.50 13.46
CA LEU A 251 -6.19 -8.12 13.75
C LEU A 251 -7.68 -7.95 13.45
N THR A 252 -8.43 -7.37 14.38
CA THR A 252 -9.85 -7.10 14.20
C THR A 252 -10.18 -5.74 14.78
N THR A 253 -10.58 -4.80 13.93
CA THR A 253 -10.99 -3.45 14.35
C THR A 253 -12.49 -3.27 14.15
N THR A 254 -13.09 -2.46 15.04
CA THR A 254 -14.50 -2.02 14.86
C THR A 254 -14.61 -0.65 14.20
N ALA A 255 -13.60 0.19 14.38
CA ALA A 255 -13.26 1.37 13.59
C ALA A 255 -11.73 1.45 13.55
N GLY A 256 -11.15 2.23 12.63
CA GLY A 256 -9.69 2.27 12.48
C GLY A 256 -9.15 1.19 11.54
N ASP A 257 -7.86 1.31 11.26
CA ASP A 257 -7.10 0.51 10.30
C ASP A 257 -6.58 -0.78 10.96
N GLY A 258 -6.39 -1.83 10.17
CA GLY A 258 -5.69 -3.02 10.67
C GLY A 258 -4.26 -2.69 11.06
N ILE A 259 -3.54 -1.99 10.17
CA ILE A 259 -2.20 -1.46 10.40
C ILE A 259 -2.19 0.00 9.97
N ASP A 260 -1.83 0.91 10.87
CA ASP A 260 -1.61 2.34 10.60
C ASP A 260 -0.15 2.70 10.91
N ALA A 261 0.68 2.86 9.87
CA ALA A 261 2.04 3.34 9.98
C ALA A 261 2.14 4.77 9.43
N ALA A 262 2.68 5.71 10.22
CA ALA A 262 2.94 7.07 9.78
C ALA A 262 3.93 7.12 8.61
N THR A 263 4.90 6.20 8.56
CA THR A 263 5.82 6.07 7.43
C THR A 263 5.58 4.78 6.67
N ASP A 264 6.16 3.67 7.12
CA ASP A 264 6.22 2.44 6.33
C ASP A 264 5.52 1.28 7.04
N ALA A 265 4.71 0.54 6.30
CA ALA A 265 4.29 -0.80 6.69
C ALA A 265 5.09 -1.83 5.89
N VAL A 266 5.96 -2.59 6.56
CA VAL A 266 6.85 -3.57 5.93
C VAL A 266 6.54 -4.97 6.41
N ILE A 267 6.19 -5.86 5.49
CA ILE A 267 5.84 -7.26 5.77
C ILE A 267 6.84 -8.16 5.03
N THR A 268 7.73 -8.82 5.76
CA THR A 268 8.70 -9.77 5.18
C THR A 268 8.38 -11.23 5.51
N GLY A 269 7.32 -11.47 6.30
CA GLY A 269 6.91 -12.80 6.71
C GLY A 269 5.72 -12.79 7.67
N GLY A 270 5.29 -13.98 8.08
CA GLY A 270 4.13 -14.17 8.97
C GLY A 270 2.90 -14.71 8.25
N ASP A 271 1.86 -14.99 9.04
CA ASP A 271 0.51 -15.38 8.63
C ASP A 271 -0.47 -14.37 9.22
N LEU A 272 -0.96 -13.45 8.40
CA LEU A 272 -1.73 -12.27 8.80
C LEU A 272 -3.21 -12.44 8.38
N ASP A 273 -4.12 -12.30 9.35
CA ASP A 273 -5.58 -12.30 9.17
C ASP A 273 -6.12 -10.96 9.69
N ILE A 274 -6.45 -10.04 8.78
CA ILE A 274 -6.82 -8.66 9.09
C ILE A 274 -8.28 -8.42 8.72
N SER A 275 -9.08 -8.00 9.70
CA SER A 275 -10.45 -7.53 9.49
C SER A 275 -10.59 -6.09 10.01
N ALA A 276 -10.79 -5.13 9.11
CA ALA A 276 -10.86 -3.70 9.46
C ALA A 276 -12.25 -3.13 9.19
N GLY A 277 -12.80 -2.36 10.14
CA GLY A 277 -14.07 -1.63 9.95
C GLY A 277 -15.31 -2.48 9.65
N GLY A 278 -15.28 -3.78 9.95
CA GLY A 278 -16.35 -4.72 9.60
C GLY A 278 -16.25 -5.33 8.19
N GLY A 279 -15.16 -5.07 7.47
CA GLY A 279 -14.81 -5.71 6.21
C GLY A 279 -15.56 -5.20 4.99
N ALA A 280 -15.33 -5.85 3.85
CA ALA A 280 -15.84 -5.47 2.54
C ALA A 280 -17.38 -5.36 2.52
N ALA A 281 -18.04 -6.18 3.35
CA ALA A 281 -19.49 -6.17 3.49
C ALA A 281 -20.03 -4.89 4.16
N ALA A 282 -19.22 -4.19 4.95
CA ALA A 282 -19.57 -2.91 5.55
C ALA A 282 -19.48 -1.76 4.54
N GLY A 283 -18.49 -1.83 3.63
CA GLY A 283 -18.18 -0.75 2.68
C GLY A 283 -17.43 0.40 3.33
N LYS A 284 -16.86 1.29 2.50
CA LYS A 284 -16.19 2.50 2.97
C LYS A 284 -17.18 3.44 3.65
N ASP A 285 -16.87 3.88 4.86
CA ASP A 285 -17.65 4.92 5.54
C ASP A 285 -17.25 6.29 4.96
N THR A 286 -18.17 6.90 4.22
CA THR A 286 -17.97 8.22 3.60
C THR A 286 -18.55 9.36 4.44
N SER A 287 -18.83 9.14 5.73
CA SER A 287 -19.28 10.21 6.62
C SER A 287 -18.12 11.11 7.04
N GLU A 288 -18.41 12.38 7.34
CA GLU A 288 -17.39 13.41 7.66
C GLU A 288 -16.55 13.08 8.91
N GLU A 289 -17.04 12.17 9.76
CA GLU A 289 -16.40 11.75 11.02
C GLU A 289 -15.86 10.32 10.92
N ALA A 290 -15.84 9.75 9.71
CA ALA A 290 -15.38 8.39 9.49
C ALA A 290 -13.88 8.30 9.78
N LYS A 291 -13.51 7.37 10.67
CA LYS A 291 -12.12 6.91 10.75
C LYS A 291 -11.80 6.11 9.49
N SER A 292 -10.53 6.13 9.08
CA SER A 292 -10.01 5.19 8.10
C SER A 292 -10.29 3.75 8.56
N THR A 293 -10.59 2.85 7.63
CA THR A 293 -10.87 1.43 7.92
C THR A 293 -10.17 0.52 6.92
N LYS A 294 -8.94 0.91 6.59
CA LYS A 294 -8.08 0.22 5.64
C LYS A 294 -7.49 -1.02 6.30
N GLY A 295 -7.15 -2.01 5.48
CA GLY A 295 -6.46 -3.20 5.97
C GLY A 295 -5.06 -2.86 6.43
N ILE A 296 -4.22 -2.45 5.48
CA ILE A 296 -2.83 -2.05 5.69
C ILE A 296 -2.62 -0.66 5.13
N LYS A 297 -2.16 0.27 5.97
CA LYS A 297 -1.91 1.66 5.60
C LYS A 297 -0.50 2.08 5.98
N GLY A 298 0.22 2.62 4.98
CA GLY A 298 1.50 3.31 5.16
C GLY A 298 1.38 4.76 4.71
N GLY A 299 1.89 5.70 5.50
CA GLY A 299 1.94 7.12 5.12
C GLY A 299 2.91 7.39 3.96
N VAL A 300 3.91 6.55 3.76
CA VAL A 300 4.86 6.63 2.64
C VAL A 300 4.84 5.33 1.84
N TYR A 301 5.22 4.20 2.43
CA TYR A 301 5.27 2.93 1.71
C TYR A 301 4.47 1.81 2.38
N VAL A 302 3.90 0.94 1.55
CA VAL A 302 3.57 -0.44 1.95
C VAL A 302 4.40 -1.40 1.13
N ILE A 303 5.16 -2.26 1.80
CA ILE A 303 6.09 -3.20 1.16
C ILE A 303 5.80 -4.61 1.66
N VAL A 304 5.53 -5.51 0.73
CA VAL A 304 5.31 -6.94 1.01
C VAL A 304 6.37 -7.76 0.28
N ASP A 305 7.22 -8.45 1.04
CA ASP A 305 8.26 -9.35 0.55
C ASP A 305 8.26 -10.68 1.31
N GLY A 306 7.06 -11.21 1.53
CA GLY A 306 6.86 -12.54 2.10
C GLY A 306 5.58 -12.67 2.92
N GLY A 307 5.36 -13.87 3.44
CA GLY A 307 4.20 -14.19 4.29
C GLY A 307 2.93 -14.55 3.53
N THR A 308 1.88 -14.82 4.30
CA THR A 308 0.49 -14.94 3.83
C THR A 308 -0.31 -13.82 4.45
N VAL A 309 -1.05 -13.06 3.65
CA VAL A 309 -1.79 -11.87 4.09
C VAL A 309 -3.22 -11.94 3.58
N ASP A 310 -4.15 -12.17 4.49
CA ASP A 310 -5.59 -12.11 4.21
C ASP A 310 -6.15 -10.81 4.80
N VAL A 311 -6.82 -10.01 3.97
CA VAL A 311 -7.42 -8.72 4.35
C VAL A 311 -8.89 -8.69 3.98
N ASP A 312 -9.73 -8.32 4.94
CA ASP A 312 -11.15 -7.99 4.77
C ASP A 312 -11.42 -6.61 5.39
N SER A 313 -11.46 -5.56 4.57
CA SER A 313 -11.52 -4.15 5.00
C SER A 313 -12.76 -3.40 4.49
N GLY A 314 -13.21 -2.40 5.24
CA GLY A 314 -14.31 -1.52 4.81
C GLY A 314 -13.86 -0.54 3.73
N ASP A 315 -12.69 0.07 3.92
CA ASP A 315 -11.95 0.91 2.98
C ASP A 315 -10.87 0.07 2.27
N ASP A 316 -9.90 0.68 1.61
CA ASP A 316 -8.83 0.00 0.87
C ASP A 316 -8.19 -1.19 1.62
N ALA A 317 -7.94 -2.30 0.93
CA ALA A 317 -7.27 -3.43 1.56
C ALA A 317 -5.78 -3.15 1.79
N VAL A 318 -5.11 -2.55 0.81
CA VAL A 318 -3.72 -2.08 0.92
C VAL A 318 -3.61 -0.67 0.37
N HIS A 319 -3.13 0.26 1.20
CA HIS A 319 -3.05 1.68 0.86
C HIS A 319 -1.70 2.29 1.24
N ALA A 320 -1.11 3.05 0.32
CA ALA A 320 0.02 3.91 0.64
C ALA A 320 -0.15 5.29 0.01
N LYS A 321 0.09 6.36 0.77
CA LYS A 321 0.05 7.69 0.16
C LYS A 321 1.23 7.95 -0.78
N GLY A 322 2.33 7.19 -0.64
CA GLY A 322 3.45 7.23 -1.58
C GLY A 322 3.35 6.09 -2.59
N GLY A 323 3.91 4.93 -2.22
CA GLY A 323 4.00 3.80 -3.15
C GLY A 323 3.90 2.43 -2.49
N ILE A 324 3.49 1.45 -3.29
CA ILE A 324 3.32 0.06 -2.89
C ILE A 324 4.26 -0.82 -3.70
N ARG A 325 4.92 -1.77 -3.03
CA ARG A 325 5.69 -2.82 -3.69
C ARG A 325 5.39 -4.20 -3.11
N MET A 326 5.09 -5.15 -3.98
CA MET A 326 4.81 -6.54 -3.62
C MET A 326 5.72 -7.48 -4.41
N SER A 327 6.83 -7.88 -3.76
CA SER A 327 7.92 -8.67 -4.38
C SER A 327 7.82 -10.17 -4.11
N SER A 328 7.16 -10.58 -3.03
CA SER A 328 6.83 -11.98 -2.76
C SER A 328 5.73 -12.08 -1.70
N GLY A 329 5.16 -13.28 -1.52
CA GLY A 329 4.06 -13.55 -0.59
C GLY A 329 2.76 -13.94 -1.30
N ASP A 330 1.81 -14.43 -0.52
CA ASP A 330 0.46 -14.80 -0.97
C ASP A 330 -0.56 -13.84 -0.33
N LEU A 331 -1.26 -13.03 -1.12
CA LEU A 331 -2.21 -12.02 -0.64
C LEU A 331 -3.64 -12.33 -1.13
N THR A 332 -4.60 -12.35 -0.20
CA THR A 332 -6.04 -12.40 -0.51
C THR A 332 -6.71 -11.15 0.02
N LEU A 333 -7.26 -10.33 -0.86
CA LEU A 333 -7.81 -9.02 -0.53
C LEU A 333 -9.31 -8.98 -0.81
N ALA A 334 -10.09 -8.52 0.15
CA ALA A 334 -11.50 -8.19 0.03
C ALA A 334 -11.73 -6.82 0.66
N THR A 335 -12.39 -5.92 -0.05
CA THR A 335 -12.51 -4.52 0.35
C THR A 335 -13.85 -3.94 -0.09
N GLY A 336 -14.27 -2.88 0.59
CA GLY A 336 -15.41 -2.06 0.20
C GLY A 336 -15.06 -0.89 -0.72
N ASP A 337 -13.77 -0.61 -0.91
CA ASP A 337 -13.21 0.39 -1.84
C ASP A 337 -12.11 -0.31 -2.66
N ASP A 338 -10.85 0.14 -2.63
CA ASP A 338 -9.85 -0.35 -3.57
C ASP A 338 -9.04 -1.54 -3.06
N GLY A 339 -8.75 -2.48 -3.96
CA GLY A 339 -7.95 -3.65 -3.61
C GLY A 339 -6.54 -3.24 -3.19
N VAL A 340 -5.86 -2.49 -4.07
CA VAL A 340 -4.53 -1.94 -3.84
C VAL A 340 -4.51 -0.51 -4.38
N HIS A 341 -4.27 0.48 -3.51
CA HIS A 341 -4.25 1.88 -3.92
C HIS A 341 -2.96 2.57 -3.44
N ALA A 342 -2.23 3.18 -4.39
CA ALA A 342 -1.19 4.14 -4.05
C ALA A 342 -1.35 5.42 -4.85
N GLU A 343 -1.13 6.58 -4.22
CA GLU A 343 -1.22 7.86 -4.94
C GLU A 343 -0.21 7.95 -6.09
N VAL A 344 0.97 7.34 -5.95
CA VAL A 344 2.03 7.42 -6.96
C VAL A 344 2.24 6.11 -7.71
N ALA A 345 2.72 5.07 -7.03
CA ALA A 345 3.24 3.89 -7.72
C ALA A 345 2.82 2.57 -7.08
N VAL A 346 2.39 1.62 -7.90
CA VAL A 346 2.16 0.23 -7.50
C VAL A 346 3.08 -0.69 -8.31
N ILE A 347 3.96 -1.41 -7.63
CA ILE A 347 4.92 -2.34 -8.23
C ILE A 347 4.62 -3.77 -7.77
N LEU A 348 4.14 -4.60 -8.69
CA LEU A 348 3.89 -6.03 -8.48
C LEU A 348 4.97 -6.83 -9.21
N ASP A 349 6.02 -7.21 -8.49
CA ASP A 349 7.23 -7.81 -9.08
C ASP A 349 7.57 -9.20 -8.55
N GLY A 350 6.63 -9.86 -7.88
CA GLY A 350 6.72 -11.31 -7.62
C GLY A 350 5.70 -11.92 -6.65
N ALA A 351 4.88 -11.13 -5.97
CA ALA A 351 3.82 -11.66 -5.10
C ALA A 351 2.63 -12.26 -5.89
N ASP A 352 1.95 -13.23 -5.30
CA ASP A 352 0.65 -13.71 -5.77
C ASP A 352 -0.46 -12.89 -5.07
N VAL A 353 -1.14 -12.02 -5.81
CA VAL A 353 -2.18 -11.11 -5.33
C VAL A 353 -3.53 -11.51 -5.89
N THR A 354 -4.49 -11.81 -5.02
CA THR A 354 -5.88 -12.09 -5.38
C THR A 354 -6.81 -11.05 -4.75
N VAL A 355 -7.33 -10.12 -5.55
CA VAL A 355 -8.42 -9.21 -5.15
C VAL A 355 -9.74 -9.89 -5.44
N THR A 356 -10.41 -10.37 -4.40
CA THR A 356 -11.66 -11.14 -4.51
C THR A 356 -12.90 -10.28 -4.72
N GLY A 357 -12.81 -8.98 -4.43
CA GLY A 357 -13.87 -7.99 -4.64
C GLY A 357 -13.44 -6.61 -4.14
N SER A 358 -13.76 -5.58 -4.94
CA SER A 358 -13.40 -4.17 -4.73
C SER A 358 -14.29 -3.21 -5.55
N GLU A 359 -14.21 -1.91 -5.27
CA GLU A 359 -14.65 -0.83 -6.19
C GLU A 359 -13.69 -0.82 -7.38
N GLU A 360 -12.44 -0.39 -7.18
CA GLU A 360 -11.35 -0.59 -8.14
C GLU A 360 -10.36 -1.66 -7.68
N GLY A 361 -9.82 -2.42 -8.63
CA GLY A 361 -8.92 -3.52 -8.30
C GLY A 361 -7.54 -3.05 -7.85
N ILE A 362 -6.85 -2.31 -8.71
CA ILE A 362 -5.52 -1.74 -8.47
C ILE A 362 -5.51 -0.30 -8.99
N GLU A 363 -5.19 0.67 -8.13
CA GLU A 363 -5.10 2.08 -8.47
C GLU A 363 -3.71 2.67 -8.17
N GLY A 364 -3.23 3.50 -9.09
CA GLY A 364 -2.14 4.43 -8.85
C GLY A 364 -1.63 5.10 -10.13
N GLY A 365 -0.86 6.18 -10.03
CA GLY A 365 -0.39 6.89 -11.25
C GLY A 365 0.55 6.07 -12.13
N LEU A 366 1.38 5.23 -11.51
CA LEU A 366 2.36 4.36 -12.17
C LEU A 366 2.19 2.91 -11.70
N ILE A 367 1.56 2.07 -12.51
CA ILE A 367 1.32 0.67 -12.20
C ILE A 367 2.24 -0.21 -13.02
N THR A 368 3.00 -1.09 -12.35
CA THR A 368 3.90 -2.03 -12.99
C THR A 368 3.65 -3.46 -12.51
N VAL A 369 3.42 -4.37 -13.45
CA VAL A 369 3.34 -5.83 -13.22
C VAL A 369 4.50 -6.52 -13.95
N SER A 370 5.40 -7.16 -13.22
CA SER A 370 6.62 -7.76 -13.77
C SER A 370 6.76 -9.25 -13.50
N ASP A 371 6.18 -9.77 -12.42
CA ASP A 371 6.15 -11.21 -12.11
C ASP A 371 4.98 -11.51 -11.16
N GLY A 372 4.78 -12.78 -10.81
CA GLY A 372 3.69 -13.22 -9.92
C GLY A 372 2.34 -13.44 -10.62
N LEU A 373 1.36 -13.92 -9.87
CA LEU A 373 -0.05 -13.97 -10.26
C LEU A 373 -0.79 -12.76 -9.69
N VAL A 374 -1.46 -12.00 -10.53
CA VAL A 374 -2.36 -10.91 -10.13
C VAL A 374 -3.75 -11.24 -10.66
N ASP A 375 -4.68 -11.59 -9.79
CA ASP A 375 -6.05 -11.97 -10.12
C ASP A 375 -7.02 -11.00 -9.44
N VAL A 376 -7.76 -10.24 -10.23
CA VAL A 376 -8.51 -9.08 -9.77
C VAL A 376 -9.97 -9.18 -10.17
N THR A 377 -10.85 -9.06 -9.17
CA THR A 377 -12.29 -8.86 -9.35
C THR A 377 -12.70 -7.52 -8.77
N SER A 378 -13.27 -6.65 -9.60
CA SER A 378 -13.71 -5.30 -9.22
C SER A 378 -15.09 -4.96 -9.78
N SER A 379 -15.77 -4.01 -9.14
CA SER A 379 -17.12 -3.59 -9.52
C SER A 379 -17.16 -2.38 -10.44
N ASP A 380 -16.09 -1.58 -10.42
CA ASP A 380 -15.73 -0.59 -11.43
C ASP A 380 -14.46 -1.06 -12.15
N ASP A 381 -13.36 -0.30 -12.11
CA ASP A 381 -12.20 -0.56 -12.95
C ASP A 381 -11.32 -1.68 -12.40
N GLY A 382 -10.76 -2.49 -13.29
CA GLY A 382 -9.88 -3.58 -12.91
C GLY A 382 -8.51 -3.10 -12.47
N VAL A 383 -7.87 -2.34 -13.36
CA VAL A 383 -6.60 -1.66 -13.09
C VAL A 383 -6.74 -0.23 -13.58
N ASN A 384 -6.55 0.75 -12.71
CA ASN A 384 -6.78 2.16 -12.97
C ASN A 384 -5.50 2.98 -12.80
N ALA A 385 -4.92 3.44 -13.91
CA ALA A 385 -3.78 4.34 -13.90
C ALA A 385 -4.22 5.82 -13.99
N SER A 386 -4.54 6.40 -12.82
CA SER A 386 -5.20 7.71 -12.65
C SER A 386 -4.49 8.70 -11.70
N GLY A 387 -3.49 8.25 -10.94
CA GLY A 387 -2.86 9.02 -9.86
C GLY A 387 -1.66 9.90 -10.25
N SER A 388 -0.85 10.27 -9.25
CA SER A 388 0.35 11.08 -9.40
C SER A 388 1.47 10.33 -10.12
N THR A 389 2.18 11.01 -11.03
CA THR A 389 3.17 10.38 -11.92
C THR A 389 4.61 10.77 -11.61
N THR A 390 4.80 11.67 -10.64
CA THR A 390 6.10 12.16 -10.21
C THR A 390 6.19 12.17 -8.70
N THR A 391 7.40 12.04 -8.18
CA THR A 391 7.68 12.23 -6.75
C THR A 391 7.21 13.59 -6.25
N GLU A 392 7.38 14.66 -7.04
CA GLU A 392 6.97 16.02 -6.63
C GLU A 392 5.46 16.13 -6.46
N ASP A 393 4.69 15.58 -7.40
CA ASP A 393 3.22 15.58 -7.33
C ASP A 393 2.72 14.66 -6.21
N GLY A 394 3.37 13.49 -6.03
CA GLY A 394 3.08 12.57 -4.94
C GLY A 394 3.27 13.19 -3.56
N ILE A 395 4.42 13.84 -3.32
CA ILE A 395 4.68 14.55 -2.05
C ILE A 395 3.61 15.64 -1.82
N ALA A 396 3.20 16.35 -2.87
CA ALA A 396 2.14 17.34 -2.76
C ALA A 396 0.79 16.69 -2.40
N ALA A 397 0.45 15.54 -2.98
CA ALA A 397 -0.77 14.79 -2.67
C ALA A 397 -0.78 14.30 -1.21
N ILE A 398 0.34 13.72 -0.74
CA ILE A 398 0.53 13.29 0.65
C ILE A 398 0.26 14.47 1.60
N ALA A 399 0.91 15.61 1.37
CA ALA A 399 0.80 16.78 2.24
C ALA A 399 -0.62 17.39 2.27
N GLU A 400 -1.35 17.35 1.15
CA GLU A 400 -2.75 17.79 1.12
C GLU A 400 -3.65 16.82 1.91
N SER A 401 -3.42 15.50 1.78
CA SER A 401 -4.17 14.47 2.54
C SER A 401 -3.97 14.57 4.06
N ASP A 402 -2.76 14.93 4.52
CA ASP A 402 -2.47 15.16 5.94
C ASP A 402 -3.16 16.42 6.47
N SER A 403 -3.29 17.44 5.62
CA SER A 403 -3.94 18.69 6.00
C SER A 403 -5.44 18.52 6.25
N GLU A 404 -6.06 17.52 5.61
CA GLU A 404 -7.46 17.13 5.84
C GLU A 404 -7.64 16.23 7.08
N GLN A 405 -6.57 15.62 7.60
CA GLN A 405 -6.60 14.79 8.83
C GLN A 405 -6.24 15.55 10.13
N THR A 406 -5.86 16.83 10.06
CA THR A 406 -5.62 17.64 11.27
C THR A 406 -6.92 18.08 11.98
N ASP A 407 -7.71 17.13 12.48
CA ASP A 407 -8.63 17.40 13.59
C ASP A 407 -7.89 17.19 14.92
N GLU A 408 -7.00 18.14 15.21
CA GLU A 408 -6.54 18.39 16.56
C GLU A 408 -7.76 18.76 17.41
N SER A 409 -8.20 17.80 18.21
CA SER A 409 -9.15 17.92 19.31
C SER A 409 -8.70 18.97 20.34
N THR A 410 -8.72 20.24 19.96
CA THR A 410 -8.53 21.36 20.87
C THR A 410 -9.88 21.81 21.41
N ASP A 411 -10.20 21.32 22.61
CA ASP A 411 -11.18 21.93 23.52
C ASP A 411 -10.78 23.38 23.82
N GLY A 412 -11.24 24.28 22.97
CA GLY A 412 -11.09 25.72 23.10
C GLY A 412 -12.45 26.38 23.14
N SER A 413 -13.14 26.31 24.28
CA SER A 413 -14.37 27.06 24.62
C SER A 413 -14.58 28.37 23.82
N VAL A 414 -15.37 28.30 22.75
CA VAL A 414 -15.85 29.49 22.04
C VAL A 414 -17.09 30.02 22.77
N GLU A 415 -16.97 31.19 23.39
CA GLU A 415 -18.12 31.95 23.88
C GLU A 415 -19.10 32.19 22.72
N VAL A 416 -20.29 31.61 22.82
CA VAL A 416 -21.43 31.84 21.92
C VAL A 416 -21.81 33.32 21.95
N PRO A 417 -21.74 34.06 20.82
CA PRO A 417 -22.33 35.39 20.76
C PRO A 417 -23.87 35.30 20.71
N ASP A 418 -24.50 36.13 21.53
CA ASP A 418 -25.94 36.32 21.70
C ASP A 418 -26.76 36.36 20.38
N GLN A 419 -27.79 35.52 20.30
CA GLN A 419 -28.76 35.45 19.19
C GLN A 419 -29.79 36.59 19.22
N SER A 420 -29.35 37.83 19.06
CA SER A 420 -30.28 38.93 18.80
C SER A 420 -29.79 39.87 17.72
N GLU A 421 -30.00 39.49 16.45
CA GLU A 421 -30.34 40.40 15.34
C GLU A 421 -30.50 39.62 14.02
N MET A 422 -31.58 38.85 13.87
CA MET A 422 -32.10 38.49 12.54
C MET A 422 -33.26 39.42 12.17
N PRO A 423 -33.26 40.07 10.99
CA PRO A 423 -34.38 40.91 10.55
C PRO A 423 -35.62 40.05 10.27
N THR A 424 -36.76 40.48 10.81
CA THR A 424 -38.07 39.85 10.59
C THR A 424 -38.51 39.95 9.12
N MET A 425 -38.94 38.82 8.55
CA MET A 425 -39.67 38.75 7.28
C MET A 425 -41.04 39.46 7.38
N PRO A 426 -41.47 40.25 6.37
CA PRO A 426 -42.80 40.86 6.38
C PRO A 426 -43.90 39.81 6.17
N GLU A 427 -44.93 39.87 7.01
CA GLU A 427 -46.13 39.02 6.93
C GLU A 427 -46.88 39.19 5.59
N GLY A 428 -47.19 38.07 4.91
CA GLY A 428 -48.27 38.06 3.91
C GLY A 428 -48.11 37.27 2.61
N MET A 429 -47.41 36.13 2.55
CA MET A 429 -47.50 35.23 1.39
C MET A 429 -47.86 33.80 1.80
N ALA A 430 -48.91 33.28 1.19
CA ALA A 430 -49.41 31.92 1.34
C ALA A 430 -48.79 31.01 0.28
N ASP A 431 -48.76 29.71 0.59
CA ASP A 431 -48.16 28.63 -0.20
C ASP A 431 -48.63 28.56 -1.66
N GLY A 432 -47.67 28.40 -2.57
CA GLY A 432 -47.87 27.93 -3.94
C GLY A 432 -47.90 29.00 -5.03
N ASP A 433 -46.72 29.51 -5.41
CA ASP A 433 -46.45 30.04 -6.76
C ASP A 433 -44.93 30.34 -6.89
N MET A 434 -44.18 29.55 -7.67
CA MET A 434 -42.81 29.88 -8.05
C MET A 434 -42.83 30.87 -9.23
N PRO A 435 -42.23 32.07 -9.13
CA PRO A 435 -42.09 32.96 -10.27
C PRO A 435 -40.89 32.61 -11.14
N ALA A 436 -41.10 32.71 -12.46
CA ALA A 436 -40.12 32.48 -13.51
C ALA A 436 -38.90 33.41 -13.41
N MET A 437 -37.72 32.86 -13.69
CA MET A 437 -36.45 33.59 -13.83
C MET A 437 -36.48 34.48 -15.09
N PRO A 438 -36.08 35.77 -15.01
CA PRO A 438 -36.07 36.66 -16.16
C PRO A 438 -34.79 36.55 -17.00
N GLU A 439 -34.98 36.62 -18.32
CA GLU A 439 -33.93 36.80 -19.32
C GLU A 439 -33.21 38.16 -19.19
N GLY A 440 -31.88 38.16 -19.42
CA GLY A 440 -31.25 39.25 -20.18
C GLY A 440 -29.94 39.84 -19.67
N GLY A 441 -28.81 39.31 -20.19
CA GLY A 441 -27.64 40.11 -20.63
C GLY A 441 -26.26 39.63 -20.14
N PRO A 442 -25.14 39.99 -20.83
CA PRO A 442 -24.93 40.18 -22.26
C PRO A 442 -23.95 39.14 -22.85
N THR A 443 -24.06 38.94 -24.16
CA THR A 443 -23.29 38.03 -25.00
C THR A 443 -21.81 38.43 -25.15
N ARG A 444 -20.89 37.48 -24.93
CA ARG A 444 -19.56 37.46 -25.55
C ARG A 444 -19.46 36.19 -26.39
N GLY A 445 -19.65 36.35 -27.70
CA GLY A 445 -19.58 35.27 -28.66
C GLY A 445 -18.16 34.75 -28.83
N GLY A 446 -18.01 33.44 -28.70
CA GLY A 446 -16.95 32.62 -29.27
C GLY A 446 -17.61 31.29 -29.61
N GLY A 447 -17.70 30.96 -30.90
CA GLY A 447 -18.32 29.72 -31.33
C GLY A 447 -17.49 28.53 -30.85
N MET A 448 -18.09 27.67 -30.04
CA MET A 448 -17.57 26.34 -29.76
C MET A 448 -17.80 25.48 -31.00
N SER A 449 -16.84 25.57 -31.92
CA SER A 449 -16.52 24.48 -32.83
C SER A 449 -15.91 23.38 -31.96
N GLY A 450 -16.74 22.49 -31.42
CA GLY A 450 -16.28 21.25 -30.81
C GLY A 450 -15.62 20.40 -31.89
N GLY A 451 -14.30 20.52 -32.01
CA GLY A 451 -13.48 19.48 -32.58
C GLY A 451 -13.24 18.47 -31.47
N MET A 452 -13.52 17.20 -31.74
CA MET A 452 -12.97 16.06 -31.01
C MET A 452 -11.45 16.19 -31.07
N GLY A 453 -10.83 16.67 -29.99
CA GLY A 453 -9.44 16.34 -29.69
C GLY A 453 -9.46 14.98 -29.02
N GLY A 454 -8.59 14.06 -29.43
CA GLY A 454 -8.38 12.84 -28.66
C GLY A 454 -7.89 13.20 -27.26
N GLU A 455 -8.12 12.33 -26.28
CA GLU A 455 -7.33 12.35 -25.06
C GLU A 455 -5.83 12.44 -25.46
N GLU A 456 -5.10 13.34 -24.80
CA GLU A 456 -3.64 13.34 -24.88
C GLU A 456 -3.13 12.76 -23.56
N SER A 457 -2.18 11.83 -23.64
CA SER A 457 -1.53 11.19 -22.49
C SER A 457 -1.17 12.21 -21.41
N THR A 458 -1.70 12.00 -20.20
CA THR A 458 -1.47 12.85 -19.02
C THR A 458 -0.24 12.45 -18.19
N GLY A 459 0.44 11.36 -18.58
CA GLY A 459 1.72 10.91 -18.02
C GLY A 459 1.64 9.64 -17.18
N GLU A 460 0.43 9.19 -16.84
CA GLU A 460 0.14 7.95 -16.12
C GLU A 460 0.57 6.76 -16.97
N GLN A 461 0.93 5.67 -16.30
CA GLN A 461 1.45 4.50 -16.99
C GLN A 461 0.95 3.19 -16.37
N LEU A 462 0.43 2.32 -17.23
CA LEU A 462 0.23 0.91 -16.93
C LEU A 462 1.26 0.08 -17.70
N THR A 463 2.11 -0.64 -17.00
CA THR A 463 3.18 -1.44 -17.62
C THR A 463 3.15 -2.89 -17.18
N VAL A 464 2.99 -3.81 -18.13
CA VAL A 464 3.13 -5.26 -17.92
C VAL A 464 4.37 -5.77 -18.67
N THR A 465 5.33 -6.30 -17.92
CA THR A 465 6.59 -6.86 -18.48
C THR A 465 6.72 -8.37 -18.29
N GLY A 466 5.91 -8.95 -17.41
CA GLY A 466 5.93 -10.38 -17.07
C GLY A 466 4.75 -10.78 -16.19
N GLY A 467 4.85 -11.92 -15.51
CA GLY A 467 3.78 -12.44 -14.64
C GLY A 467 2.51 -12.87 -15.38
N THR A 468 1.45 -13.10 -14.61
CA THR A 468 0.08 -13.35 -15.10
C THR A 468 -0.86 -12.33 -14.48
N LEU A 469 -1.56 -11.56 -15.31
CA LEU A 469 -2.59 -10.61 -14.89
C LEU A 469 -3.95 -11.09 -15.42
N VAL A 470 -4.89 -11.34 -14.50
CA VAL A 470 -6.28 -11.69 -14.80
C VAL A 470 -7.19 -10.65 -14.17
N VAL A 471 -8.10 -10.09 -14.95
CA VAL A 471 -8.98 -9.01 -14.52
C VAL A 471 -10.42 -9.33 -14.89
N ASP A 472 -11.33 -9.29 -13.92
CA ASP A 472 -12.79 -9.26 -14.08
C ASP A 472 -13.34 -7.94 -13.54
N ALA A 473 -13.64 -7.00 -14.44
CA ALA A 473 -14.00 -5.62 -14.09
C ALA A 473 -15.45 -5.29 -14.46
N GLY A 474 -16.20 -4.69 -13.54
CA GLY A 474 -17.56 -4.20 -13.81
C GLY A 474 -17.58 -2.94 -14.69
N GLY A 475 -16.54 -2.11 -14.54
CA GLY A 475 -16.14 -0.96 -15.34
C GLY A 475 -15.06 -1.33 -16.35
N ASP A 476 -14.10 -0.43 -16.57
CA ASP A 476 -13.00 -0.62 -17.52
C ASP A 476 -12.03 -1.70 -17.06
N GLY A 477 -11.58 -2.54 -18.00
CA GLY A 477 -10.70 -3.66 -17.66
C GLY A 477 -9.31 -3.20 -17.26
N LEU A 478 -8.56 -2.70 -18.25
CA LEU A 478 -7.35 -1.91 -18.02
C LEU A 478 -7.69 -0.48 -18.40
N ASP A 479 -7.64 0.44 -17.44
CA ASP A 479 -7.83 1.86 -17.64
C ASP A 479 -6.51 2.62 -17.39
N SER A 480 -6.20 3.55 -18.27
CA SER A 480 -5.10 4.48 -18.07
C SER A 480 -5.42 5.82 -18.72
N ASN A 481 -5.33 6.89 -17.93
CA ASN A 481 -5.37 8.26 -18.45
C ASN A 481 -4.15 8.59 -19.33
N GLY A 482 -3.07 7.82 -19.21
CA GLY A 482 -1.84 7.94 -19.98
C GLY A 482 -1.59 6.74 -20.90
N ASP A 483 -0.35 6.23 -20.91
CA ASP A 483 0.07 5.15 -21.82
C ASP A 483 -0.07 3.78 -21.15
N ALA A 484 -0.37 2.75 -21.95
CA ALA A 484 -0.36 1.36 -21.50
C ALA A 484 0.61 0.53 -22.33
N THR A 485 1.46 -0.28 -21.68
CA THR A 485 2.45 -1.13 -22.34
C THR A 485 2.35 -2.57 -21.87
N VAL A 486 2.24 -3.50 -22.82
CA VAL A 486 2.42 -4.94 -22.61
C VAL A 486 3.64 -5.41 -23.41
N SER A 487 4.69 -5.82 -22.72
CA SER A 487 5.96 -6.26 -23.32
C SER A 487 6.34 -7.71 -22.98
N GLY A 488 5.58 -8.35 -22.10
CA GLY A 488 5.73 -9.73 -21.68
C GLY A 488 4.56 -10.17 -20.81
N GLY A 489 4.64 -11.39 -20.27
CA GLY A 489 3.60 -11.97 -19.42
C GLY A 489 2.37 -12.45 -20.17
N THR A 490 1.34 -12.82 -19.41
CA THR A 490 0.01 -13.22 -19.89
C THR A 490 -1.03 -12.30 -19.26
N VAL A 491 -1.75 -11.54 -20.08
CA VAL A 491 -2.80 -10.62 -19.64
C VAL A 491 -4.15 -11.11 -20.17
N THR A 492 -5.09 -11.37 -19.27
CA THR A 492 -6.47 -11.75 -19.59
C THR A 492 -7.44 -10.77 -18.93
N VAL A 493 -8.30 -10.16 -19.72
CA VAL A 493 -9.26 -9.16 -19.25
C VAL A 493 -10.67 -9.56 -19.65
N TYR A 494 -11.51 -9.79 -18.66
CA TYR A 494 -12.95 -9.95 -18.76
C TYR A 494 -13.62 -8.62 -18.42
N GLY A 495 -13.61 -7.73 -19.41
CA GLY A 495 -14.13 -6.38 -19.30
C GLY A 495 -15.65 -6.29 -19.19
N PRO A 496 -16.20 -5.08 -19.30
CA PRO A 496 -17.58 -4.77 -19.00
C PRO A 496 -18.52 -5.26 -20.09
N THR A 497 -19.78 -5.49 -19.72
CA THR A 497 -20.85 -5.92 -20.64
C THR A 497 -21.62 -4.73 -21.25
N LYS A 498 -21.44 -3.53 -20.72
CA LYS A 498 -22.19 -2.32 -21.11
C LYS A 498 -21.36 -1.44 -22.03
N ASP A 499 -22.03 -0.86 -23.02
CA ASP A 499 -21.43 0.21 -23.83
C ASP A 499 -21.24 1.47 -22.95
N GLY A 500 -20.04 2.02 -22.93
CA GLY A 500 -19.65 3.14 -22.05
C GLY A 500 -18.24 2.95 -21.47
N ASN A 501 -17.88 1.69 -21.25
CA ASN A 501 -16.58 1.21 -20.79
C ASN A 501 -16.09 0.11 -21.78
N GLY A 502 -14.80 -0.17 -21.79
CA GLY A 502 -14.09 -1.15 -22.61
C GLY A 502 -13.30 -2.17 -21.78
N ALA A 503 -12.91 -3.28 -22.41
CA ALA A 503 -11.94 -4.18 -21.77
C ALA A 503 -10.53 -3.55 -21.71
N LEU A 504 -10.29 -2.57 -22.57
CA LEU A 504 -9.08 -1.75 -22.62
C LEU A 504 -9.59 -0.32 -22.82
N ASP A 505 -9.20 0.59 -21.94
CA ASP A 505 -9.35 2.03 -22.10
C ASP A 505 -7.98 2.68 -21.83
N VAL A 506 -7.49 3.44 -22.80
CA VAL A 506 -6.14 4.00 -22.76
C VAL A 506 -6.21 5.36 -23.45
N GLY A 507 -6.04 6.42 -22.67
CA GLY A 507 -6.05 7.81 -23.15
C GLY A 507 -4.84 8.14 -24.05
N GLY A 508 -3.73 7.44 -23.86
CA GLY A 508 -2.48 7.56 -24.61
C GLY A 508 -2.26 6.48 -25.67
N GLU A 509 -1.02 6.01 -25.82
CA GLU A 509 -0.65 4.93 -26.75
C GLU A 509 -0.73 3.56 -26.07
N LEU A 510 -1.51 2.62 -26.64
CA LEU A 510 -1.46 1.22 -26.24
C LEU A 510 -0.36 0.48 -27.02
N THR A 511 0.74 0.15 -26.34
CA THR A 511 1.89 -0.55 -26.90
C THR A 511 1.89 -2.04 -26.52
N VAL A 512 1.88 -2.95 -27.49
CA VAL A 512 1.91 -4.42 -27.27
C VAL A 512 3.04 -5.07 -28.06
N THR A 513 4.20 -5.25 -27.43
CA THR A 513 5.47 -5.66 -28.09
C THR A 513 5.98 -7.04 -27.69
N GLY A 514 5.41 -7.64 -26.65
CA GLY A 514 5.65 -9.03 -26.26
C GLY A 514 4.51 -9.59 -25.41
N GLY A 515 4.63 -10.86 -25.02
CA GLY A 515 3.64 -11.54 -24.19
C GLY A 515 2.36 -11.93 -24.93
N GLU A 516 1.34 -12.27 -24.16
CA GLU A 516 -0.01 -12.57 -24.65
C GLU A 516 -1.02 -11.59 -24.03
N LEU A 517 -1.88 -10.99 -24.85
CA LEU A 517 -2.99 -10.15 -24.40
C LEU A 517 -4.30 -10.73 -24.94
N THR A 518 -5.22 -11.05 -24.05
CA THR A 518 -6.60 -11.43 -24.36
C THR A 518 -7.55 -10.48 -23.65
N ALA A 519 -8.22 -9.61 -24.41
CA ALA A 519 -9.22 -8.69 -23.86
C ALA A 519 -10.59 -9.00 -24.46
N ILE A 520 -11.56 -9.29 -23.60
CA ILE A 520 -12.92 -9.70 -23.95
C ILE A 520 -13.89 -8.74 -23.27
N GLY A 521 -14.77 -8.09 -24.02
CA GLY A 521 -15.69 -7.13 -23.42
C GLY A 521 -16.70 -6.52 -24.39
N SER A 522 -17.16 -5.31 -24.07
CA SER A 522 -18.10 -4.54 -24.89
C SER A 522 -17.48 -4.14 -26.24
N SER A 523 -18.33 -3.85 -27.23
CA SER A 523 -17.86 -3.39 -28.56
C SER A 523 -17.98 -1.88 -28.76
N GLY A 524 -18.72 -1.18 -27.90
CA GLY A 524 -19.00 0.25 -28.04
C GLY A 524 -17.77 1.15 -27.87
N MET A 525 -16.84 0.75 -27.00
CA MET A 525 -15.59 1.45 -26.69
C MET A 525 -14.37 0.55 -26.92
N ALA A 526 -14.45 -0.38 -27.88
CA ALA A 526 -13.34 -1.32 -28.11
C ALA A 526 -12.07 -0.59 -28.58
N VAL A 527 -11.03 -0.66 -27.77
CA VAL A 527 -9.65 -0.22 -28.06
C VAL A 527 -8.84 -1.38 -28.62
N SER A 528 -7.80 -1.09 -29.39
CA SER A 528 -6.88 -2.09 -29.95
C SER A 528 -5.46 -1.54 -29.95
N PRO A 529 -4.40 -2.38 -30.01
CA PRO A 529 -3.03 -1.91 -29.96
C PRO A 529 -2.67 -0.91 -31.05
N ASP A 530 -1.98 0.17 -30.67
CA ASP A 530 -1.48 1.22 -31.58
C ASP A 530 -0.09 0.90 -32.13
N ASN A 531 0.81 0.49 -31.22
CA ASN A 531 2.19 0.16 -31.53
C ASN A 531 2.52 -1.24 -31.04
N THR A 532 3.24 -2.01 -31.86
CA THR A 532 3.45 -3.43 -31.60
C THR A 532 4.87 -3.93 -31.86
N ASP A 533 5.76 -3.07 -32.37
CA ASP A 533 7.09 -3.45 -32.88
C ASP A 533 7.10 -4.75 -33.74
N GLY A 534 5.98 -5.05 -34.40
CA GLY A 534 5.83 -6.22 -35.28
C GLY A 534 5.10 -7.42 -34.67
N GLN A 535 4.72 -7.40 -33.39
CA GLN A 535 3.82 -8.41 -32.83
C GLN A 535 2.43 -8.33 -33.47
N GLY A 536 1.86 -9.48 -33.82
CA GLY A 536 0.53 -9.54 -34.39
C GLY A 536 -0.59 -9.49 -33.37
N TRP A 537 -1.72 -8.93 -33.79
CA TRP A 537 -2.96 -8.94 -33.03
C TRP A 537 -4.17 -8.99 -33.95
N VAL A 538 -5.31 -9.43 -33.42
CA VAL A 538 -6.62 -9.45 -34.06
C VAL A 538 -7.65 -8.75 -33.19
N SER A 539 -8.61 -8.05 -33.79
CA SER A 539 -9.80 -7.54 -33.10
C SER A 539 -11.05 -7.96 -33.88
N ALA A 540 -12.00 -8.59 -33.19
CA ALA A 540 -13.24 -9.10 -33.76
C ALA A 540 -14.45 -8.64 -32.95
N ASN A 541 -15.39 -7.97 -33.63
CA ASN A 541 -16.74 -7.79 -33.09
C ASN A 541 -17.52 -9.09 -33.31
N ILE A 542 -17.78 -9.80 -32.22
CA ILE A 542 -18.50 -11.08 -32.19
C ILE A 542 -19.20 -11.23 -30.85
N ASP A 543 -20.51 -11.50 -30.90
CA ASP A 543 -21.30 -11.70 -29.69
C ASP A 543 -21.07 -13.11 -29.10
N GLY A 544 -20.98 -13.18 -27.79
CA GLY A 544 -20.97 -14.43 -27.04
C GLY A 544 -21.45 -14.24 -25.61
N SER A 545 -21.65 -15.37 -24.92
CA SER A 545 -22.12 -15.40 -23.54
C SER A 545 -21.06 -15.92 -22.57
N ALA A 546 -21.28 -15.66 -21.28
CA ALA A 546 -20.50 -16.28 -20.22
C ALA A 546 -20.45 -17.81 -20.37
N GLY A 547 -19.26 -18.39 -20.32
CA GLY A 547 -18.97 -19.81 -20.51
C GLY A 547 -18.81 -20.25 -21.97
N ASP A 548 -19.00 -19.37 -22.95
CA ASP A 548 -18.72 -19.69 -24.35
C ASP A 548 -17.20 -19.75 -24.61
N THR A 549 -16.80 -20.68 -25.48
CA THR A 549 -15.43 -20.80 -25.95
C THR A 549 -15.20 -19.96 -27.20
N ILE A 550 -14.21 -19.07 -27.15
CA ILE A 550 -13.70 -18.28 -28.26
C ILE A 550 -12.49 -19.02 -28.83
N THR A 551 -12.42 -19.19 -30.15
CA THR A 551 -11.18 -19.70 -30.79
C THR A 551 -10.70 -18.77 -31.88
N VAL A 552 -9.39 -18.54 -31.95
CA VAL A 552 -8.72 -17.82 -33.03
C VAL A 552 -8.07 -18.84 -33.96
N LYS A 553 -8.40 -18.80 -35.24
CA LYS A 553 -7.90 -19.76 -36.25
C LYS A 553 -7.16 -19.04 -37.38
N ASP A 554 -6.12 -19.67 -37.90
CA ASP A 554 -5.42 -19.21 -39.09
C ASP A 554 -6.22 -19.46 -40.39
N SER A 555 -5.69 -18.98 -41.52
CA SER A 555 -6.29 -19.18 -42.85
C SER A 555 -6.40 -20.65 -43.31
N THR A 556 -5.74 -21.59 -42.63
CA THR A 556 -5.84 -23.04 -42.89
C THR A 556 -6.91 -23.72 -42.04
N GLY A 557 -7.47 -22.99 -41.06
CA GLY A 557 -8.39 -23.50 -40.05
C GLY A 557 -7.69 -24.15 -38.85
N ALA A 558 -6.38 -23.96 -38.69
CA ALA A 558 -5.66 -24.40 -37.50
C ALA A 558 -5.94 -23.42 -36.35
N GLU A 559 -6.23 -23.97 -35.17
CA GLU A 559 -6.43 -23.19 -33.94
C GLU A 559 -5.09 -22.65 -33.45
N ILE A 560 -5.04 -21.33 -33.24
CA ILE A 560 -3.91 -20.60 -32.67
C ILE A 560 -4.10 -20.46 -31.16
N ALA A 561 -5.31 -20.06 -30.75
CA ALA A 561 -5.64 -19.88 -29.34
C ALA A 561 -7.11 -20.18 -29.06
N SER A 562 -7.42 -20.48 -27.79
CA SER A 562 -8.75 -20.86 -27.32
C SER A 562 -8.96 -20.38 -25.89
N PHE A 563 -10.02 -19.61 -25.67
CA PHE A 563 -10.34 -18.96 -24.40
C PHE A 563 -11.79 -19.26 -24.01
N THR A 564 -12.10 -19.20 -22.72
CA THR A 564 -13.49 -19.24 -22.24
C THR A 564 -13.80 -17.89 -21.63
N SER A 565 -14.85 -17.21 -22.10
CA SER A 565 -15.26 -15.95 -21.50
C SER A 565 -15.97 -16.20 -20.17
N GLU A 566 -15.70 -15.40 -19.16
CA GLU A 566 -16.43 -15.45 -17.89
C GLU A 566 -17.72 -14.60 -17.92
N LYS A 567 -17.82 -13.72 -18.91
CA LYS A 567 -18.92 -12.75 -19.07
C LYS A 567 -19.52 -12.80 -20.46
N ASP A 568 -20.70 -12.18 -20.59
CA ASP A 568 -21.23 -11.83 -21.91
C ASP A 568 -20.31 -10.80 -22.59
N PHE A 569 -20.15 -10.89 -23.91
CA PHE A 569 -19.21 -10.03 -24.64
C PHE A 569 -19.67 -9.76 -26.06
N ALA A 570 -19.11 -8.71 -26.66
CA ALA A 570 -19.38 -8.30 -28.03
C ALA A 570 -18.09 -8.02 -28.83
N ASN A 571 -16.93 -7.99 -28.18
CA ASN A 571 -15.63 -7.79 -28.79
C ASN A 571 -14.57 -8.71 -28.16
N VAL A 572 -13.61 -9.13 -28.99
CA VAL A 572 -12.40 -9.82 -28.56
C VAL A 572 -11.21 -9.15 -29.23
N VAL A 573 -10.20 -8.79 -28.43
CA VAL A 573 -8.86 -8.43 -28.87
C VAL A 573 -7.89 -9.52 -28.40
N PHE A 574 -7.07 -10.01 -29.32
CA PHE A 574 -6.05 -11.00 -29.01
C PHE A 574 -4.72 -10.63 -29.67
N ALA A 575 -3.64 -10.54 -28.89
CA ALA A 575 -2.29 -10.30 -29.37
C ALA A 575 -1.33 -11.41 -28.88
N SER A 576 -0.47 -11.89 -29.77
CA SER A 576 0.48 -12.98 -29.49
C SER A 576 1.56 -13.03 -30.58
N GLU A 577 2.73 -13.60 -30.28
CA GLU A 577 3.80 -13.84 -31.25
C GLU A 577 3.38 -14.81 -32.39
N ASP A 578 2.34 -15.61 -32.17
CA ASP A 578 1.79 -16.55 -33.16
C ASP A 578 0.88 -15.86 -34.20
N ILE A 579 0.54 -14.59 -33.99
CA ILE A 579 -0.21 -13.78 -34.95
C ILE A 579 0.76 -13.03 -35.87
N THR A 580 0.51 -13.07 -37.18
CA THR A 580 1.31 -12.36 -38.20
C THR A 580 0.51 -11.22 -38.81
N ILE A 581 0.99 -9.98 -38.67
CA ILE A 581 0.35 -8.77 -39.21
C ILE A 581 0.08 -8.90 -40.73
N GLY A 582 -1.13 -8.54 -41.14
CA GLY A 582 -1.58 -8.57 -42.53
C GLY A 582 -2.11 -9.92 -43.02
N GLU A 583 -2.01 -10.99 -42.22
CA GLU A 583 -2.67 -12.27 -42.53
C GLU A 583 -4.14 -12.27 -42.07
N THR A 584 -4.93 -13.18 -42.64
CA THR A 584 -6.35 -13.34 -42.30
C THR A 584 -6.52 -14.43 -41.25
N TYR A 585 -7.31 -14.12 -40.23
CA TYR A 585 -7.68 -15.02 -39.15
C TYR A 585 -9.21 -15.11 -39.05
N THR A 586 -9.69 -16.15 -38.40
CA THR A 586 -11.11 -16.34 -38.10
C THR A 586 -11.30 -16.48 -36.60
N VAL A 587 -12.07 -15.58 -36.00
CA VAL A 587 -12.50 -15.67 -34.60
C VAL A 587 -13.87 -16.35 -34.56
N THR A 588 -14.03 -17.39 -33.74
CA THR A 588 -15.29 -18.16 -33.69
C THR A 588 -15.81 -18.31 -32.28
N VAL A 589 -17.13 -18.20 -32.12
CA VAL A 589 -17.88 -18.44 -30.88
C VAL A 589 -19.07 -19.33 -31.23
N GLY A 590 -19.06 -20.59 -30.77
CA GLY A 590 -20.05 -21.58 -31.18
C GLY A 590 -20.09 -21.80 -32.70
N ASP A 591 -21.25 -21.54 -33.33
CA ASP A 591 -21.43 -21.61 -34.79
C ASP A 591 -21.21 -20.26 -35.50
N THR A 592 -20.90 -19.19 -34.74
CA THR A 592 -20.66 -17.84 -35.26
C THR A 592 -19.17 -17.66 -35.56
N GLU A 593 -18.86 -17.06 -36.71
CA GLU A 593 -17.48 -16.80 -37.13
C GLU A 593 -17.36 -15.39 -37.72
N THR A 594 -16.25 -14.71 -37.41
CA THR A 594 -15.88 -13.40 -37.97
C THR A 594 -14.48 -13.51 -38.56
N GLU A 595 -14.32 -13.19 -39.84
CA GLU A 595 -13.00 -13.07 -40.49
C GLU A 595 -12.42 -11.68 -40.22
N VAL A 596 -11.14 -11.63 -39.85
CA VAL A 596 -10.40 -10.41 -39.49
C VAL A 596 -9.01 -10.42 -40.12
N THR A 597 -8.46 -9.24 -40.38
CA THR A 597 -7.06 -9.09 -40.81
C THR A 597 -6.24 -8.69 -39.59
N ALA A 598 -5.14 -9.38 -39.32
CA ALA A 598 -4.27 -9.01 -38.21
C ALA A 598 -3.66 -7.61 -38.42
N GLY A 599 -3.69 -6.77 -37.37
CA GLY A 599 -3.26 -5.38 -37.41
C GLY A 599 -4.31 -4.38 -37.89
N GLU A 600 -5.56 -4.81 -38.10
CA GLU A 600 -6.68 -3.93 -38.44
C GLU A 600 -7.73 -3.94 -37.30
N ALA A 601 -8.10 -2.76 -36.81
CA ALA A 601 -9.13 -2.62 -35.79
C ALA A 601 -10.52 -3.03 -36.32
N ALA A 602 -11.36 -3.59 -35.44
CA ALA A 602 -12.72 -3.96 -35.81
C ALA A 602 -13.56 -2.75 -36.24
N ALA A 603 -14.44 -2.94 -37.23
CA ALA A 603 -15.27 -1.86 -37.76
C ALA A 603 -16.24 -1.33 -36.69
N GLY A 604 -16.14 -0.03 -36.39
CA GLY A 604 -17.00 0.66 -35.43
C GLY A 604 -16.38 0.90 -34.05
N GLY A 605 -15.21 0.31 -33.76
CA GLY A 605 -14.40 0.71 -32.60
C GLY A 605 -13.76 2.08 -32.81
N MET A 606 -13.42 2.76 -31.72
CA MET A 606 -12.64 4.01 -31.76
C MET A 606 -11.20 3.66 -32.16
N GLY A 607 -10.97 3.48 -33.47
CA GLY A 607 -9.66 3.07 -33.98
C GLY A 607 -8.60 4.17 -33.79
N GLY A 608 -7.49 3.79 -33.15
CA GLY A 608 -6.24 4.55 -33.07
C GLY A 608 -5.71 4.98 -34.44
N GLY A 609 -5.00 6.11 -34.43
CA GLY A 609 -4.63 6.89 -35.61
C GLY A 609 -3.91 6.07 -36.69
N MET A 610 -4.51 6.04 -37.88
CA MET A 610 -4.01 5.37 -39.09
C MET A 610 -2.55 5.73 -39.42
N GLY A 611 -1.61 4.85 -39.06
CA GLY A 611 -0.21 4.88 -39.50
C GLY A 611 -0.12 4.78 -41.03
N GLY A 612 0.42 5.83 -41.66
CA GLY A 612 0.40 6.01 -43.10
C GLY A 612 1.12 4.89 -43.89
N ALA A 613 0.39 4.26 -44.79
CA ALA A 613 0.92 3.35 -45.80
C ALA A 613 1.99 4.05 -46.68
N MET A 614 3.28 3.68 -46.52
CA MET A 614 4.32 3.96 -47.53
C MET A 614 4.31 2.87 -48.60
N GLY A 615 3.43 3.03 -49.59
CA GLY A 615 3.51 2.31 -50.86
C GLY A 615 4.13 3.17 -51.96
N GLY A 616 5.11 2.63 -52.69
CA GLY A 616 5.33 3.05 -54.08
C GLY A 616 6.76 3.02 -54.60
N SER A 617 7.16 1.88 -55.17
CA SER A 617 8.23 1.83 -56.17
C SER A 617 7.92 2.76 -57.36
N MET A 618 8.91 3.46 -57.89
CA MET A 618 8.96 3.74 -59.34
C MET A 618 10.39 3.64 -59.85
N ALA A 619 10.56 2.74 -60.82
CA ALA A 619 11.66 2.74 -61.77
C ALA A 619 11.52 3.93 -62.74
N GLY A 620 12.66 4.53 -63.08
CA GLY A 620 12.86 5.51 -64.13
C GLY A 620 14.35 5.72 -64.38
#